data_AF-A0A673GUQ0-F1
#
_entry.id   AF-A0A673GUQ0-F1
#
_cell.length_a   1.000
_cell.length_b   1.000
_cell.length_c   1.000
_cell.angle_alpha   90.00
_cell.angle_beta   90.00
_cell.angle_gamma   90.00
#
_symmetry.space_group_name_H-M   'P 1'
#
loop_
_entity.id
_entity.type
_entity.pdbx_description
1 polymer ?
#
loop_
_entity_poly.entity_id
_entity_poly.type
_entity_poly.pdbx_seq_one_letter_code
_entity_poly.pdbx_strand_id
1 'polypeptide(L)'
;MLESSNLVTFTGLANSSGYDTFLMDEERGRLLVGAEDHVFSFDLVNINRDMNVCSWSYCERFILHKECSNFVRVLQPYNQTHIYICGTGAFHPICSYLEIGKRAEDNIFRLDANYFENGRGKSPYDPKMQSSSLLIDGELYSGTSADFMGRDFAIFRTLGSHHPIRTEQHDSRWLNEPRFLGIHLIPESDNPEDDKIFLFFKENAMDGEHTGKATISRIGQLCKNDMGGHRSLVNKWTTFLKAKLTCSVPGLSGIDTHFDELQDVFLMSAKDPKNPVIYAVFTTSR
;
A
#
# COMPACT_ATOMS: atom_id res chain seq x y z
N MET A 1 24.11 3.97 36.23
CA MET A 1 23.98 3.98 34.76
C MET A 1 22.59 4.53 34.48
N LEU A 2 22.48 5.74 33.94
CA LEU A 2 21.18 6.29 33.55
C LEU A 2 20.68 5.46 32.35
N GLU A 3 19.65 4.65 32.57
CA GLU A 3 18.85 4.12 31.46
C GLU A 3 18.27 5.34 30.74
N SER A 4 18.87 5.72 29.62
CA SER A 4 18.39 6.84 28.82
C SER A 4 16.98 6.50 28.33
N SER A 5 16.00 7.33 28.67
CA SER A 5 14.58 7.22 28.29
C SER A 5 14.33 7.51 26.80
N ASN A 6 15.23 7.11 25.91
CA ASN A 6 15.20 7.43 24.48
C ASN A 6 14.37 6.45 23.65
N LEU A 7 13.88 5.37 24.27
CA LEU A 7 13.08 4.34 23.60
C LEU A 7 11.83 4.07 24.43
N VAL A 8 10.68 4.15 23.77
CA VAL A 8 9.41 3.66 24.29
C VAL A 8 9.06 2.41 23.49
N THR A 9 8.94 1.27 24.17
CA THR A 9 8.72 -0.02 23.52
C THR A 9 7.30 -0.50 23.75
N PHE A 10 6.62 -0.87 22.67
CA PHE A 10 5.42 -1.68 22.68
C PHE A 10 5.78 -3.12 22.28
N THR A 11 5.57 -4.07 23.18
CA THR A 11 5.97 -5.47 22.96
C THR A 11 5.00 -6.26 22.08
N GLY A 12 3.87 -5.67 21.70
CA GLY A 12 2.78 -6.38 21.04
C GLY A 12 1.83 -7.09 22.00
N LEU A 13 0.65 -7.43 21.50
CA LEU A 13 -0.29 -8.35 22.16
C LEU A 13 0.13 -9.80 21.90
N ALA A 14 -0.13 -10.70 22.85
CA ALA A 14 0.22 -12.12 22.71
C ALA A 14 -0.55 -12.83 21.57
N ASN A 15 -1.69 -12.29 21.17
CA ASN A 15 -2.57 -12.79 20.11
C ASN A 15 -2.54 -11.91 18.84
N SER A 16 -1.46 -11.17 18.60
CA SER A 16 -1.30 -10.32 17.42
C SER A 16 0.16 -10.21 16.99
N SER A 17 0.39 -10.10 15.69
CA SER A 17 1.70 -9.97 15.06
C SER A 17 1.61 -9.11 13.79
N GLY A 18 2.73 -8.91 13.08
CA GLY A 18 2.71 -8.21 11.78
C GLY A 18 2.27 -6.75 11.87
N TYR A 19 2.84 -5.99 12.81
CA TYR A 19 2.61 -4.55 13.00
C TYR A 19 3.28 -3.75 11.89
N ASP A 20 2.79 -3.90 10.65
CA ASP A 20 3.50 -3.49 9.43
C ASP A 20 2.77 -2.37 8.66
N THR A 21 1.50 -2.08 8.99
CA THR A 21 0.68 -1.10 8.27
C THR A 21 0.50 0.16 9.10
N PHE A 22 1.18 1.25 8.73
CA PHE A 22 1.23 2.47 9.53
C PHE A 22 0.43 3.59 8.86
N LEU A 23 -0.28 4.38 9.65
CA LEU A 23 -0.88 5.64 9.25
C LEU A 23 -0.64 6.69 10.35
N MET A 24 0.12 7.72 10.01
CA MET A 24 0.36 8.85 10.92
C MET A 24 -0.76 9.89 10.75
N ASP A 25 -1.43 10.22 11.85
CA ASP A 25 -2.43 11.29 11.93
C ASP A 25 -1.86 12.41 12.82
N GLU A 26 -1.18 13.37 12.18
CA GLU A 26 -0.59 14.51 12.87
C GLU A 26 -1.65 15.44 13.48
N GLU A 27 -2.81 15.58 12.83
CA GLU A 27 -3.89 16.45 13.30
C GLU A 27 -4.46 15.98 14.65
N ARG A 28 -4.60 14.66 14.82
CA ARG A 28 -5.08 14.07 16.08
C ARG A 28 -3.95 13.72 17.05
N GLY A 29 -2.70 13.83 16.64
CA GLY A 29 -1.57 13.40 17.46
C GLY A 29 -1.50 11.88 17.64
N ARG A 30 -1.93 11.10 16.65
CA ARG A 30 -2.06 9.63 16.76
C ARG A 30 -1.25 8.88 15.70
N LEU A 31 -0.71 7.73 16.08
CA LEU A 31 -0.18 6.73 15.15
C LEU A 31 -1.11 5.54 15.10
N LEU A 32 -1.73 5.30 13.96
CA LEU A 32 -2.54 4.12 13.73
C LEU A 32 -1.68 3.00 13.15
N VAL A 33 -1.86 1.78 13.66
CA VAL A 33 -1.11 0.60 13.20
C VAL A 33 -2.06 -0.56 12.97
N GLY A 34 -2.11 -1.06 11.75
CA GLY A 34 -2.78 -2.30 11.39
C GLY A 34 -1.86 -3.50 11.64
N ALA A 35 -2.41 -4.56 12.23
CA ALA A 35 -1.71 -5.79 12.56
C ALA A 35 -2.59 -7.02 12.30
N GLU A 36 -2.16 -8.19 12.77
CA GLU A 36 -2.97 -9.40 12.81
C GLU A 36 -4.15 -9.24 13.78
N ASP A 37 -5.36 -9.37 13.24
CA ASP A 37 -6.66 -9.31 13.92
C ASP A 37 -6.96 -8.01 14.69
N HIS A 38 -6.13 -6.98 14.55
CA HIS A 38 -6.22 -5.77 15.36
C HIS A 38 -5.81 -4.52 14.56
N VAL A 39 -6.46 -3.40 14.90
CA VAL A 39 -5.98 -2.05 14.58
C VAL A 39 -5.71 -1.33 15.90
N PHE A 40 -4.56 -0.69 15.99
CA PHE A 40 -4.12 0.08 17.15
C PHE A 40 -4.14 1.56 16.83
N SER A 41 -4.39 2.39 17.84
CA SER A 41 -4.17 3.82 17.80
C SER A 41 -3.33 4.22 19.01
N PHE A 42 -2.10 4.64 18.77
CA PHE A 42 -1.14 5.06 19.77
C PHE A 42 -1.06 6.59 19.86
N ASP A 43 -0.72 7.11 21.03
CA ASP A 43 -0.31 8.51 21.21
C ASP A 43 1.06 8.73 20.57
N LEU A 44 1.20 9.77 19.72
CA LEU A 44 2.46 10.06 19.02
C LEU A 44 3.58 10.50 19.97
N VAL A 45 3.23 11.06 21.13
CA VAL A 45 4.22 11.51 22.13
C VAL A 45 4.73 10.33 22.95
N ASN A 46 3.83 9.44 23.39
CA ASN A 46 4.19 8.24 24.13
C ASN A 46 3.21 7.09 23.87
N ILE A 47 3.65 6.11 23.09
CA ILE A 47 2.85 4.96 22.67
C ILE A 47 2.31 4.10 23.82
N ASN A 48 2.82 4.24 25.05
CA ASN A 48 2.34 3.50 26.23
C ASN A 48 1.25 4.23 27.04
N ARG A 49 0.94 5.50 26.74
CA ARG A 49 0.09 6.34 27.60
C ARG A 49 -1.41 6.16 27.35
N ASP A 50 -1.82 5.99 26.10
CA ASP A 50 -3.23 6.05 25.70
C ASP A 50 -3.48 5.22 24.43
N MET A 51 -3.21 3.92 24.52
CA MET A 51 -3.40 2.98 23.42
C MET A 51 -4.88 2.56 23.31
N ASN A 52 -5.50 2.86 22.18
CA ASN A 52 -6.80 2.32 21.81
C ASN A 52 -6.60 1.11 20.88
N VAL A 53 -7.39 0.05 21.09
CA VAL A 53 -7.31 -1.19 20.30
C VAL A 53 -8.69 -1.57 19.82
N CYS A 54 -8.79 -1.88 18.53
CA CYS A 54 -9.98 -2.41 17.91
C CYS A 54 -9.69 -3.82 17.39
N SER A 55 -10.35 -4.84 17.95
CA SER A 55 -10.27 -6.20 17.44
C SER A 55 -11.07 -6.34 16.14
N TRP A 56 -10.47 -6.93 15.13
CA TRP A 56 -11.04 -7.16 13.82
C TRP A 56 -10.61 -8.53 13.25
N SER A 57 -10.92 -9.58 14.01
CA SER A 57 -10.68 -10.96 13.59
C SER A 57 -11.72 -11.44 12.58
N TYR A 58 -11.28 -12.16 11.55
CA TYR A 58 -12.17 -12.82 10.59
C TYR A 58 -11.87 -14.32 10.53
N CYS A 59 -12.84 -15.14 10.96
CA CYS A 59 -12.76 -16.59 10.78
C CYS A 59 -14.16 -17.12 10.45
N GLU A 60 -14.42 -17.40 9.18
CA GLU A 60 -15.53 -18.28 8.83
C GLU A 60 -15.21 -19.70 9.30
N ARG A 61 -16.15 -20.34 10.00
CA ARG A 61 -15.99 -21.65 10.67
C ARG A 61 -15.64 -22.84 9.75
N PHE A 62 -15.41 -22.62 8.45
CA PHE A 62 -15.24 -23.66 7.44
C PHE A 62 -13.80 -23.89 6.97
N ILE A 63 -12.83 -23.07 7.38
CA ILE A 63 -11.43 -23.23 6.95
C ILE A 63 -10.61 -23.88 8.07
N LEU A 64 -10.34 -25.18 7.91
CA LEU A 64 -9.58 -26.02 8.85
C LEU A 64 -8.06 -25.86 8.66
N HIS A 65 -7.56 -24.65 8.41
CA HIS A 65 -6.14 -24.38 8.18
C HIS A 65 -5.61 -23.32 9.15
N LYS A 66 -4.30 -23.42 9.44
CA LYS A 66 -3.57 -22.64 10.46
C LYS A 66 -3.45 -21.12 10.19
N GLU A 67 -4.12 -20.59 9.16
CA GLU A 67 -4.00 -19.19 8.72
C GLU A 67 -5.37 -18.50 8.72
N CYS A 68 -6.11 -18.63 9.82
CA CYS A 68 -7.42 -17.99 10.02
C CYS A 68 -7.32 -16.62 10.72
N SER A 69 -6.36 -15.80 10.30
CA SER A 69 -6.18 -14.46 10.84
C SER A 69 -6.41 -13.39 9.76
N ASN A 70 -6.88 -12.24 10.19
CA ASN A 70 -7.06 -11.06 9.35
C ASN A 70 -5.87 -10.11 9.52
N PHE A 71 -4.95 -10.08 8.57
CA PHE A 71 -3.82 -9.15 8.60
C PHE A 71 -4.25 -7.86 7.91
N VAL A 72 -4.23 -6.74 8.63
CA VAL A 72 -4.58 -5.42 8.08
C VAL A 72 -3.49 -4.96 7.12
N ARG A 73 -3.86 -4.65 5.87
CA ARG A 73 -2.95 -4.27 4.77
C ARG A 73 -3.25 -2.91 4.16
N VAL A 74 -4.42 -2.35 4.43
CA VAL A 74 -4.82 -1.00 4.01
C VAL A 74 -5.33 -0.26 5.23
N LEU A 75 -4.82 0.95 5.43
CA LEU A 75 -5.18 1.85 6.50
C LEU A 75 -5.03 3.27 5.95
N GLN A 76 -6.13 3.85 5.47
CA GLN A 76 -6.10 5.10 4.70
C GLN A 76 -7.17 6.08 5.19
N PRO A 77 -6.89 7.39 5.27
CA PRO A 77 -7.90 8.37 5.67
C PRO A 77 -9.01 8.42 4.62
N TYR A 78 -10.27 8.21 5.03
CA TYR A 78 -11.41 8.24 4.11
C TYR A 78 -12.10 9.60 4.12
N ASN A 79 -12.41 10.10 5.32
CA ASN A 79 -12.99 11.40 5.55
C ASN A 79 -12.56 11.93 6.93
N GLN A 80 -13.12 13.06 7.35
CA GLN A 80 -12.77 13.68 8.64
C GLN A 80 -13.15 12.85 9.88
N THR A 81 -13.91 11.76 9.75
CA THR A 81 -14.38 10.95 10.89
C THR A 81 -14.07 9.47 10.76
N HIS A 82 -13.66 8.99 9.59
CA HIS A 82 -13.47 7.58 9.29
C HIS A 82 -12.14 7.33 8.58
N ILE A 83 -11.54 6.20 8.92
CA ILE A 83 -10.42 5.58 8.23
C ILE A 83 -10.97 4.39 7.45
N TYR A 84 -10.58 4.25 6.19
CA TYR A 84 -10.86 3.08 5.38
C TYR A 84 -9.81 1.99 5.68
N ILE A 85 -10.29 0.79 6.00
CA ILE A 85 -9.42 -0.32 6.38
C ILE A 85 -9.69 -1.56 5.53
N CYS A 86 -8.65 -2.29 5.14
CA CYS A 86 -8.76 -3.60 4.50
C CYS A 86 -7.76 -4.58 5.10
N GLY A 87 -8.13 -5.85 5.14
CA GLY A 87 -7.23 -6.93 5.53
C GLY A 87 -7.43 -8.20 4.72
N THR A 88 -6.57 -9.19 4.97
CA THR A 88 -6.55 -10.47 4.25
C THR A 88 -7.79 -11.33 4.48
N GLY A 89 -8.51 -11.10 5.59
CA GLY A 89 -9.74 -11.81 5.95
C GLY A 89 -9.61 -13.33 5.86
N ALA A 90 -8.53 -13.92 6.37
CA ALA A 90 -8.26 -15.36 6.26
C ALA A 90 -8.34 -15.89 4.81
N PHE A 91 -7.61 -15.25 3.88
CA PHE A 91 -7.69 -15.50 2.43
C PHE A 91 -9.08 -15.20 1.82
N HIS A 92 -9.82 -14.28 2.42
CA HIS A 92 -11.01 -13.67 1.83
C HIS A 92 -10.96 -12.16 2.13
N PRO A 93 -10.24 -11.37 1.32
CA PRO A 93 -10.01 -9.97 1.63
C PRO A 93 -11.31 -9.19 1.83
N ILE A 94 -11.37 -8.48 2.96
CA ILE A 94 -12.51 -7.67 3.37
C ILE A 94 -12.05 -6.27 3.73
N CYS A 95 -12.96 -5.31 3.58
CA CYS A 95 -12.74 -3.94 4.00
C CYS A 95 -13.91 -3.43 4.86
N SER A 96 -13.65 -2.40 5.64
CA SER A 96 -14.65 -1.73 6.48
C SER A 96 -14.17 -0.29 6.77
N TYR A 97 -14.93 0.42 7.61
CA TYR A 97 -14.63 1.76 8.05
C TYR A 97 -14.40 1.75 9.57
N LEU A 98 -13.35 2.44 9.99
CA LEU A 98 -13.00 2.65 11.39
C LEU A 98 -13.34 4.09 11.75
N GLU A 99 -14.34 4.28 12.60
CA GLU A 99 -14.73 5.60 13.07
C GLU A 99 -13.76 6.07 14.15
N ILE A 100 -13.23 7.28 13.95
CA ILE A 100 -12.21 7.90 14.80
C ILE A 100 -12.66 9.27 15.36
N GLY A 101 -13.88 9.70 15.06
CA GLY A 101 -14.39 11.02 15.46
C GLY A 101 -13.72 12.18 14.73
N LYS A 102 -14.20 13.41 14.98
CA LYS A 102 -13.64 14.62 14.35
C LYS A 102 -12.43 15.15 15.11
N ARG A 103 -12.41 14.96 16.43
CA ARG A 103 -11.35 15.44 17.32
C ARG A 103 -10.82 14.29 18.14
N ALA A 104 -9.56 14.38 18.55
CA ALA A 104 -8.95 13.40 19.45
C ALA A 104 -9.74 13.28 20.78
N GLU A 105 -10.32 14.38 21.26
CA GLU A 105 -11.14 14.44 22.48
C GLU A 105 -12.41 13.58 22.43
N ASP A 106 -12.90 13.23 21.23
CA ASP A 106 -14.12 12.43 21.08
C ASP A 106 -13.92 10.99 21.60
N ASN A 107 -12.66 10.52 21.71
CA ASN A 107 -12.28 9.17 22.15
C ASN A 107 -13.04 8.05 21.42
N ILE A 108 -13.33 8.26 20.12
CA ILE A 108 -14.01 7.27 19.29
C ILE A 108 -12.95 6.43 18.58
N PHE A 109 -13.05 5.11 18.72
CA PHE A 109 -12.22 4.16 17.99
C PHE A 109 -12.98 2.84 17.81
N ARG A 110 -13.88 2.81 16.82
CA ARG A 110 -14.84 1.70 16.65
C ARG A 110 -14.97 1.28 15.20
N LEU A 111 -14.94 -0.02 14.97
CA LEU A 111 -15.23 -0.62 13.67
C LEU A 111 -16.71 -0.49 13.33
N ASP A 112 -17.03 -0.10 12.10
CA ASP A 112 -18.38 -0.22 11.57
C ASP A 112 -18.66 -1.68 11.14
N ALA A 113 -18.99 -2.51 12.13
CA ALA A 113 -19.24 -3.94 11.95
C ALA A 113 -20.46 -4.28 11.06
N ASN A 114 -21.28 -3.28 10.70
CA ASN A 114 -22.43 -3.49 9.82
C ASN A 114 -22.06 -3.38 8.35
N TYR A 115 -20.87 -2.86 8.04
CA TYR A 115 -20.47 -2.54 6.68
C TYR A 115 -19.15 -3.23 6.31
N PHE A 116 -19.28 -4.41 5.71
CA PHE A 116 -18.16 -5.13 5.10
C PHE A 116 -18.24 -5.05 3.58
N GLU A 117 -17.16 -4.54 3.00
CA GLU A 117 -16.99 -4.50 1.56
C GLU A 117 -16.05 -5.61 1.08
N ASN A 118 -16.19 -5.97 -0.19
CA ASN A 118 -15.23 -6.82 -0.89
C ASN A 118 -13.84 -6.13 -0.94
N GLY A 119 -12.80 -6.85 -0.50
CA GLY A 119 -11.41 -6.39 -0.48
C GLY A 119 -10.57 -6.84 -1.67
N ARG A 120 -11.13 -7.55 -2.65
CA ARG A 120 -10.43 -8.00 -3.87
C ARG A 120 -9.86 -6.82 -4.63
N GLY A 121 -8.56 -6.87 -4.93
CA GLY A 121 -7.84 -5.79 -5.58
C GLY A 121 -7.51 -4.61 -4.65
N LYS A 122 -7.97 -4.62 -3.39
CA LYS A 122 -7.67 -3.61 -2.37
C LYS A 122 -6.64 -4.13 -1.36
N SER A 123 -6.83 -5.36 -0.88
CA SER A 123 -5.91 -6.11 -0.01
C SER A 123 -5.56 -7.45 -0.65
N PRO A 124 -4.33 -7.96 -0.48
CA PRO A 124 -3.97 -9.31 -0.91
C PRO A 124 -4.71 -10.38 -0.10
N TYR A 125 -4.76 -11.58 -0.67
CA TYR A 125 -5.25 -12.80 -0.01
C TYR A 125 -4.22 -13.38 0.97
N ASP A 126 -2.96 -13.49 0.54
CA ASP A 126 -1.84 -14.01 1.33
C ASP A 126 -1.18 -12.87 2.15
N PRO A 127 -1.02 -12.99 3.48
CA PRO A 127 -0.35 -11.99 4.30
C PRO A 127 1.14 -11.78 3.95
N LYS A 128 1.81 -12.72 3.29
CA LYS A 128 3.22 -12.55 2.88
C LYS A 128 3.36 -11.67 1.63
N MET A 129 2.26 -11.37 0.96
CA MET A 129 2.27 -10.60 -0.27
C MET A 129 2.34 -9.10 0.03
N GLN A 130 3.32 -8.44 -0.58
CA GLN A 130 3.46 -6.99 -0.49
C GLN A 130 2.38 -6.29 -1.32
N SER A 131 1.82 -5.24 -0.74
CA SER A 131 0.84 -4.37 -1.38
C SER A 131 1.08 -2.93 -0.96
N SER A 132 0.66 -1.99 -1.80
CA SER A 132 0.68 -0.57 -1.47
C SER A 132 -0.66 0.07 -1.83
N SER A 133 -1.03 1.13 -1.12
CA SER A 133 -2.33 1.79 -1.28
C SER A 133 -2.23 3.29 -1.07
N LEU A 134 -3.13 4.04 -1.71
CA LEU A 134 -3.33 5.47 -1.53
C LEU A 134 -4.84 5.75 -1.71
N LEU A 135 -5.46 6.42 -0.73
CA LEU A 135 -6.84 6.89 -0.86
C LEU A 135 -6.85 8.40 -1.00
N ILE A 136 -7.41 8.88 -2.12
CA ILE A 136 -7.58 10.31 -2.40
C ILE A 136 -8.96 10.53 -3.03
N ASP A 137 -9.64 11.61 -2.64
CA ASP A 137 -10.95 12.00 -3.18
C ASP A 137 -12.01 10.89 -3.18
N GLY A 138 -11.95 9.98 -2.19
CA GLY A 138 -12.87 8.85 -2.07
C GLY A 138 -12.59 7.68 -3.02
N GLU A 139 -11.49 7.74 -3.79
CA GLU A 139 -11.01 6.67 -4.66
C GLU A 139 -9.76 6.01 -4.06
N LEU A 140 -9.74 4.67 -4.03
CA LEU A 140 -8.60 3.90 -3.54
C LEU A 140 -7.78 3.36 -4.70
N TYR A 141 -6.54 3.84 -4.80
CA TYR A 141 -5.51 3.27 -5.65
C TYR A 141 -4.76 2.20 -4.89
N SER A 142 -4.57 1.04 -5.51
CA SER A 142 -3.90 -0.10 -4.86
C SER A 142 -3.10 -0.93 -5.85
N GLY A 143 -1.90 -1.34 -5.45
CA GLY A 143 -1.11 -2.34 -6.14
C GLY A 143 -1.07 -3.61 -5.31
N THR A 144 -1.70 -4.68 -5.80
CA THR A 144 -1.79 -5.98 -5.07
C THR A 144 -2.16 -7.13 -6.02
N SER A 145 -2.25 -8.35 -5.50
CA SER A 145 -2.89 -9.47 -6.21
C SER A 145 -4.39 -9.52 -5.93
N ALA A 146 -5.18 -9.81 -6.97
CA ALA A 146 -6.62 -9.89 -6.90
C ALA A 146 -7.20 -11.31 -6.93
N ASP A 147 -6.37 -12.34 -6.83
CA ASP A 147 -6.81 -13.73 -6.78
C ASP A 147 -6.23 -14.50 -5.58
N PHE A 148 -6.94 -15.57 -5.21
CA PHE A 148 -6.54 -16.47 -4.12
C PHE A 148 -5.17 -17.12 -4.38
N MET A 149 -4.80 -17.36 -5.65
CA MET A 149 -3.52 -17.99 -5.98
C MET A 149 -2.33 -17.04 -5.94
N GLY A 150 -2.54 -15.72 -5.79
CA GLY A 150 -1.46 -14.73 -5.75
C GLY A 150 -0.73 -14.57 -7.10
N ARG A 151 -1.45 -14.66 -8.22
CA ARG A 151 -0.89 -14.58 -9.58
C ARG A 151 -1.47 -13.44 -10.40
N ASP A 152 -2.69 -12.99 -10.09
CA ASP A 152 -3.34 -11.88 -10.76
C ASP A 152 -2.94 -10.54 -10.11
N PHE A 153 -1.66 -10.17 -10.26
CA PHE A 153 -1.17 -8.86 -9.84
C PHE A 153 -1.69 -7.75 -10.75
N ALA A 154 -2.19 -6.69 -10.15
CA ALA A 154 -2.65 -5.52 -10.88
C ALA A 154 -2.59 -4.25 -10.05
N ILE A 155 -2.65 -3.12 -10.77
CA ILE A 155 -2.87 -1.81 -10.18
C ILE A 155 -4.34 -1.47 -10.38
N PHE A 156 -5.05 -1.21 -9.29
CA PHE A 156 -6.48 -0.95 -9.26
C PHE A 156 -6.77 0.50 -8.86
N ARG A 157 -7.89 1.03 -9.36
CA ARG A 157 -8.66 2.10 -8.71
C ARG A 157 -10.04 1.55 -8.39
N THR A 158 -10.37 1.55 -7.11
CA THR A 158 -11.65 1.09 -6.56
C THR A 158 -12.30 2.21 -5.74
N LEU A 159 -13.48 1.94 -5.18
CA LEU A 159 -14.33 2.97 -4.57
C LEU A 159 -14.73 4.04 -5.61
N GLY A 160 -15.17 5.20 -5.15
CA GLY A 160 -15.69 6.26 -6.03
C GLY A 160 -17.03 5.93 -6.68
N SER A 161 -17.45 6.80 -7.60
CA SER A 161 -18.72 6.69 -8.34
C SER A 161 -18.64 5.84 -9.61
N HIS A 162 -17.43 5.46 -10.03
CA HIS A 162 -17.19 4.80 -11.31
C HIS A 162 -16.90 3.31 -11.14
N HIS A 163 -16.98 2.56 -12.24
CA HIS A 163 -16.58 1.17 -12.25
C HIS A 163 -15.08 1.06 -11.91
N PRO A 164 -14.67 0.04 -11.13
CA PRO A 164 -13.26 -0.18 -10.84
C PRO A 164 -12.41 -0.29 -12.10
N ILE A 165 -11.26 0.38 -12.10
CA ILE A 165 -10.28 0.34 -13.18
C ILE A 165 -9.10 -0.53 -12.77
N ARG A 166 -8.53 -1.29 -13.71
CA ARG A 166 -7.32 -2.09 -13.45
C ARG A 166 -6.36 -2.15 -14.63
N THR A 167 -5.14 -2.63 -14.40
CA THR A 167 -4.22 -3.02 -15.49
C THR A 167 -4.72 -4.27 -16.22
N GLU A 168 -4.22 -4.49 -17.44
CA GLU A 168 -4.46 -5.74 -18.18
C GLU A 168 -4.05 -6.96 -17.36
N GLN A 169 -4.83 -8.03 -17.50
CA GLN A 169 -4.65 -9.27 -16.76
C GLN A 169 -3.82 -10.24 -17.61
N HIS A 170 -2.88 -10.96 -16.98
CA HIS A 170 -2.04 -11.97 -17.63
C HIS A 170 -1.20 -11.44 -18.82
N ASP A 171 -0.77 -10.18 -18.76
CA ASP A 171 0.14 -9.58 -19.74
C ASP A 171 1.42 -9.09 -19.05
N SER A 172 2.52 -9.84 -19.25
CA SER A 172 3.82 -9.55 -18.62
C SER A 172 4.43 -8.21 -19.07
N ARG A 173 3.98 -7.65 -20.20
CA ARG A 173 4.39 -6.32 -20.66
C ARG A 173 3.87 -5.23 -19.72
N TRP A 174 2.71 -5.46 -19.11
CA TRP A 174 2.14 -4.57 -18.10
C TRP A 174 2.80 -4.78 -16.75
N LEU A 175 2.72 -6.01 -16.22
CA LEU A 175 3.24 -6.37 -14.90
C LEU A 175 3.72 -7.82 -14.91
N ASN A 176 4.94 -8.06 -14.42
CA ASN A 176 5.52 -9.41 -14.39
C ASN A 176 5.92 -9.84 -12.97
N GLU A 177 4.99 -10.45 -12.24
CA GLU A 177 5.15 -10.82 -10.82
C GLU A 177 5.64 -9.67 -9.92
N PRO A 178 4.99 -8.48 -9.94
CA PRO A 178 5.48 -7.31 -9.22
C PRO A 178 5.39 -7.45 -7.69
N ARG A 179 6.12 -6.59 -6.99
CA ARG A 179 6.02 -6.30 -5.56
C ARG A 179 5.90 -4.79 -5.38
N PHE A 180 4.74 -4.34 -4.90
CA PHE A 180 4.39 -2.92 -4.79
C PHE A 180 4.83 -2.33 -3.46
N LEU A 181 5.51 -1.18 -3.49
CA LEU A 181 6.11 -0.57 -2.30
C LEU A 181 5.51 0.81 -1.99
N GLY A 182 5.21 1.64 -3.00
CA GLY A 182 4.69 2.99 -2.78
C GLY A 182 3.72 3.45 -3.85
N ILE A 183 2.74 4.27 -3.47
CA ILE A 183 1.82 4.96 -4.37
C ILE A 183 1.69 6.41 -3.89
N HIS A 184 1.92 7.37 -4.79
CA HIS A 184 1.94 8.79 -4.45
C HIS A 184 1.23 9.62 -5.52
N LEU A 185 0.45 10.61 -5.08
CA LEU A 185 -0.06 11.68 -5.93
C LEU A 185 1.03 12.73 -6.10
N ILE A 186 1.37 13.07 -7.34
CA ILE A 186 2.28 14.18 -7.66
C ILE A 186 1.57 15.08 -8.68
N PRO A 187 1.30 16.36 -8.33
CA PRO A 187 0.76 17.33 -9.26
C PRO A 187 1.78 17.66 -10.35
N GLU A 188 1.36 17.70 -11.63
CA GLU A 188 2.26 18.01 -12.74
C GLU A 188 2.21 19.49 -13.14
N SER A 189 1.09 20.16 -12.88
CA SER A 189 0.85 21.56 -13.23
C SER A 189 -0.03 22.26 -12.18
N ASP A 190 -0.43 23.51 -12.42
CA ASP A 190 -1.44 24.19 -11.58
C ASP A 190 -2.87 23.72 -11.89
N ASN A 191 -3.05 22.92 -12.94
CA ASN A 191 -4.32 22.29 -13.29
C ASN A 191 -4.40 20.89 -12.67
N PRO A 192 -5.34 20.64 -11.72
CA PRO A 192 -5.52 19.33 -11.12
C PRO A 192 -5.90 18.21 -12.10
N GLU A 193 -6.33 18.53 -13.32
CA GLU A 193 -6.59 17.51 -14.35
C GLU A 193 -5.30 16.87 -14.88
N ASP A 194 -4.15 17.50 -14.66
CA ASP A 194 -2.83 16.97 -15.04
C ASP A 194 -2.21 16.09 -13.92
N ASP A 195 -2.87 15.98 -12.77
CA ASP A 195 -2.40 15.20 -11.63
C ASP A 195 -2.14 13.74 -12.03
N LYS A 196 -0.99 13.22 -11.56
CA LYS A 196 -0.61 11.84 -11.80
C LYS A 196 -0.40 11.07 -10.50
N ILE A 197 -0.70 9.78 -10.60
CA ILE A 197 -0.41 8.79 -9.57
C ILE A 197 0.84 8.03 -9.99
N PHE A 198 1.87 8.12 -9.15
CA PHE A 198 3.12 7.41 -9.34
C PHE A 198 3.17 6.17 -8.44
N LEU A 199 3.60 5.05 -9.03
CA LEU A 199 3.71 3.77 -8.34
C LEU A 199 5.16 3.29 -8.36
N PHE A 200 5.62 2.81 -7.21
CA PHE A 200 6.97 2.27 -7.04
C PHE A 200 6.87 0.78 -6.73
N PHE A 201 7.53 -0.03 -7.55
CA PHE A 201 7.47 -1.47 -7.45
C PHE A 201 8.73 -2.10 -8.05
N LYS A 202 8.95 -3.38 -7.75
CA LYS A 202 9.93 -4.21 -8.46
C LYS A 202 9.23 -5.39 -9.10
N GLU A 203 9.74 -5.89 -10.21
CA GLU A 203 9.16 -7.00 -10.96
C GLU A 203 10.26 -7.86 -11.60
N ASN A 204 9.89 -9.05 -12.10
CA ASN A 204 10.83 -9.87 -12.86
C ASN A 204 11.09 -9.23 -14.23
N ALA A 205 12.34 -9.24 -14.69
CA ALA A 205 12.71 -8.92 -16.06
C ALA A 205 11.97 -9.84 -17.04
N MET A 206 11.65 -9.31 -18.23
CA MET A 206 11.08 -10.12 -19.31
C MET A 206 12.18 -10.95 -19.98
N ASP A 207 11.81 -12.12 -20.47
CA ASP A 207 12.72 -13.00 -21.22
C ASP A 207 13.29 -12.26 -22.43
N GLY A 208 14.62 -12.07 -22.45
CA GLY A 208 15.35 -11.38 -23.53
C GLY A 208 16.09 -10.11 -23.13
N GLU A 209 15.81 -9.51 -21.96
CA GLU A 209 16.59 -8.37 -21.45
C GLU A 209 17.89 -8.80 -20.76
N HIS A 210 17.93 -10.00 -20.15
CA HIS A 210 19.07 -10.53 -19.41
C HIS A 210 19.17 -12.06 -19.55
N THR A 211 20.40 -12.60 -19.50
CA THR A 211 20.63 -14.06 -19.38
C THR A 211 20.39 -14.50 -17.93
N GLY A 212 19.14 -14.70 -17.54
CA GLY A 212 18.76 -15.21 -16.21
C GLY A 212 17.56 -14.49 -15.59
N LYS A 213 17.07 -15.01 -14.45
CA LYS A 213 16.01 -14.37 -13.65
C LYS A 213 16.58 -13.13 -12.98
N ALA A 214 16.30 -11.95 -13.53
CA ALA A 214 16.73 -10.67 -12.97
C ALA A 214 15.53 -9.89 -12.41
N THR A 215 15.73 -9.16 -11.32
CA THR A 215 14.76 -8.19 -10.79
C THR A 215 14.97 -6.84 -11.45
N ILE A 216 13.89 -6.10 -11.72
CA ILE A 216 13.95 -4.72 -12.19
C ILE A 216 13.10 -3.84 -11.27
N SER A 217 13.72 -2.81 -10.72
CA SER A 217 13.02 -1.73 -10.03
C SER A 217 12.34 -0.79 -11.02
N ARG A 218 11.09 -0.40 -10.75
CA ARG A 218 10.24 0.36 -11.66
C ARG A 218 9.58 1.54 -10.94
N ILE A 219 9.38 2.60 -11.73
CA ILE A 219 8.39 3.63 -11.47
C ILE A 219 7.31 3.55 -12.55
N GLY A 220 6.04 3.56 -12.15
CA GLY A 220 4.88 3.64 -13.03
C GLY A 220 4.15 4.96 -12.85
N GLN A 221 3.45 5.42 -13.88
CA GLN A 221 2.54 6.57 -13.81
C GLN A 221 1.14 6.20 -14.31
N LEU A 222 0.13 6.90 -13.78
CA LEU A 222 -1.26 6.91 -14.22
C LEU A 222 -1.77 8.35 -14.17
N CYS A 223 -2.62 8.77 -15.12
CA CYS A 223 -3.38 10.01 -14.94
C CYS A 223 -4.50 9.78 -13.93
N LYS A 224 -4.68 10.71 -12.97
CA LYS A 224 -5.72 10.61 -11.94
C LYS A 224 -7.12 10.50 -12.54
N ASN A 225 -7.38 11.25 -13.61
CA ASN A 225 -8.65 11.33 -14.35
C ASN A 225 -8.84 10.26 -15.45
N ASP A 226 -7.97 9.25 -15.55
CA ASP A 226 -8.13 8.18 -16.53
C ASP A 226 -9.39 7.37 -16.23
N MET A 227 -10.26 7.21 -17.24
CA MET A 227 -11.55 6.51 -17.14
C MET A 227 -11.58 5.20 -17.95
N GLY A 228 -10.44 4.81 -18.51
CA GLY A 228 -10.33 3.71 -19.44
C GLY A 228 -10.87 4.02 -20.84
N GLY A 229 -10.79 3.03 -21.72
CA GLY A 229 -11.16 3.19 -23.12
C GLY A 229 -12.63 2.87 -23.41
N HIS A 230 -13.17 3.45 -24.48
CA HIS A 230 -14.57 3.28 -24.87
C HIS A 230 -14.86 1.91 -25.53
N ARG A 231 -13.91 1.34 -26.28
CA ARG A 231 -14.10 0.07 -27.02
C ARG A 231 -13.04 -0.97 -26.68
N SER A 232 -11.79 -0.55 -26.70
CA SER A 232 -10.64 -1.29 -26.18
C SER A 232 -10.31 -0.77 -24.80
N LEU A 233 -9.69 -1.60 -23.94
CA LEU A 233 -9.31 -1.20 -22.58
C LEU A 233 -10.49 -0.67 -21.73
N VAL A 234 -11.68 -1.25 -21.91
CA VAL A 234 -12.87 -0.90 -21.09
C VAL A 234 -12.58 -1.23 -19.63
N ASN A 235 -12.76 -0.26 -18.73
CA ASN A 235 -12.40 -0.33 -17.32
C ASN A 235 -10.93 -0.73 -17.07
N LYS A 236 -10.04 -0.31 -17.97
CA LYS A 236 -8.60 -0.53 -17.85
C LYS A 236 -7.83 0.74 -18.12
N TRP A 237 -6.71 0.91 -17.44
CA TRP A 237 -5.87 2.11 -17.60
C TRP A 237 -5.49 2.32 -19.07
N THR A 238 -5.58 3.55 -19.54
CA THR A 238 -5.13 3.98 -20.87
C THR A 238 -3.85 4.82 -20.81
N THR A 239 -3.49 5.27 -19.60
CA THR A 239 -2.36 6.17 -19.32
C THR A 239 -1.22 5.49 -18.56
N PHE A 240 -1.32 4.17 -18.33
CA PHE A 240 -0.28 3.42 -17.65
C PHE A 240 1.00 3.35 -18.47
N LEU A 241 2.08 3.89 -17.90
CA LEU A 241 3.43 3.76 -18.41
C LEU A 241 4.36 3.39 -17.26
N LYS A 242 5.43 2.65 -17.55
CA LYS A 242 6.46 2.31 -16.56
C LYS A 242 7.87 2.48 -17.13
N ALA A 243 8.80 2.85 -16.27
CA ALA A 243 10.22 3.01 -16.57
C ALA A 243 11.08 2.26 -15.54
N LYS A 244 12.31 1.88 -15.93
CA LYS A 244 13.29 1.29 -15.01
C LYS A 244 13.87 2.39 -14.11
N LEU A 245 13.99 2.10 -12.81
CA LEU A 245 14.81 2.85 -11.87
C LEU A 245 16.19 2.19 -11.79
N THR A 246 17.24 2.93 -12.10
CA THR A 246 18.62 2.41 -12.05
C THR A 246 19.33 3.02 -10.84
N CYS A 247 19.71 2.16 -9.90
CA CYS A 247 20.66 2.48 -8.84
C CYS A 247 21.92 1.66 -9.08
N SER A 248 23.02 2.30 -9.49
CA SER A 248 24.29 1.62 -9.75
C SER A 248 25.50 2.47 -9.37
N VAL A 249 26.61 1.79 -9.14
CA VAL A 249 27.93 2.40 -8.96
C VAL A 249 28.80 2.02 -10.17
N PRO A 250 29.27 2.99 -10.96
CA PRO A 250 30.14 2.72 -12.10
C PRO A 250 31.45 2.06 -11.69
N GLY A 251 31.80 0.95 -12.34
CA GLY A 251 33.05 0.23 -12.09
C GLY A 251 34.22 0.74 -12.93
N LEU A 252 35.44 0.58 -12.42
CA LEU A 252 36.67 1.00 -13.13
C LEU A 252 36.89 0.26 -14.47
N SER A 253 36.35 -0.95 -14.61
CA SER A 253 36.42 -1.77 -15.82
C SER A 253 35.28 -1.51 -16.81
N GLY A 254 34.40 -0.52 -16.54
CA GLY A 254 33.19 -0.26 -17.33
C GLY A 254 32.02 -1.22 -17.05
N ILE A 255 32.12 -2.06 -16.01
CA ILE A 255 31.03 -2.90 -15.52
C ILE A 255 30.45 -2.23 -14.27
N ASP A 256 29.18 -1.86 -14.34
CA ASP A 256 28.46 -1.22 -13.24
C ASP A 256 28.00 -2.26 -12.21
N THR A 257 28.05 -1.89 -10.94
CA THR A 257 27.44 -2.68 -9.85
C THR A 257 26.02 -2.18 -9.62
N HIS A 258 25.02 -3.02 -9.90
CA HIS A 258 23.60 -2.68 -9.80
C HIS A 258 22.97 -3.09 -8.47
N PHE A 259 22.00 -2.29 -8.03
CA PHE A 259 21.15 -2.53 -6.88
C PHE A 259 19.69 -2.52 -7.38
N ASP A 260 19.21 -3.66 -7.89
CA ASP A 260 17.91 -3.73 -8.56
C ASP A 260 16.75 -4.10 -7.62
N GLU A 261 17.03 -4.42 -6.36
CA GLU A 261 16.02 -4.82 -5.37
C GLU A 261 15.53 -3.60 -4.57
N LEU A 262 14.53 -2.88 -5.10
CA LEU A 262 13.83 -1.83 -4.36
C LEU A 262 13.21 -2.38 -3.06
N GLN A 263 13.41 -1.68 -1.95
CA GLN A 263 12.92 -2.05 -0.62
C GLN A 263 11.93 -1.03 -0.04
N ASP A 264 12.13 0.25 -0.29
CA ASP A 264 11.29 1.33 0.24
C ASP A 264 11.46 2.63 -0.57
N VAL A 265 10.48 3.51 -0.49
CA VAL A 265 10.47 4.83 -1.16
C VAL A 265 9.90 5.90 -0.23
N PHE A 266 10.57 7.03 -0.16
CA PHE A 266 10.14 8.21 0.59
C PHE A 266 10.17 9.46 -0.29
N LEU A 267 9.06 10.20 -0.31
CA LEU A 267 8.97 11.48 -1.01
C LEU A 267 9.25 12.62 -0.03
N MET A 268 10.39 13.27 -0.21
CA MET A 268 10.70 14.48 0.53
C MET A 268 10.01 15.67 -0.12
N SER A 269 9.10 16.30 0.64
CA SER A 269 8.39 17.50 0.20
C SER A 269 9.37 18.62 -0.13
N ALA A 270 9.26 19.18 -1.33
CA ALA A 270 10.00 20.36 -1.77
C ALA A 270 9.13 21.63 -1.64
N LYS A 271 9.74 22.81 -1.82
CA LYS A 271 8.98 24.07 -1.88
C LYS A 271 7.97 24.07 -3.03
N ASP A 272 8.33 23.44 -4.14
CA ASP A 272 7.43 23.20 -5.26
C ASP A 272 6.86 21.78 -5.13
N PRO A 273 5.55 21.62 -4.88
CA PRO A 273 4.92 20.31 -4.74
C PRO A 273 5.00 19.45 -6.02
N LYS A 274 5.27 20.06 -7.18
CA LYS A 274 5.42 19.38 -8.47
C LYS A 274 6.78 18.69 -8.62
N ASN A 275 7.74 19.01 -7.75
CA ASN A 275 9.11 18.53 -7.83
C ASN A 275 9.60 17.94 -6.49
N PRO A 276 8.94 16.89 -5.95
CA PRO A 276 9.42 16.23 -4.75
C PRO A 276 10.74 15.50 -5.03
N VAL A 277 11.63 15.45 -4.04
CA VAL A 277 12.83 14.61 -4.12
C VAL A 277 12.44 13.21 -3.68
N ILE A 278 12.65 12.23 -4.56
CA ILE A 278 12.35 10.83 -4.28
C ILE A 278 13.61 10.15 -3.75
N TYR A 279 13.56 9.71 -2.50
CA TYR A 279 14.53 8.78 -1.93
C TYR A 279 14.04 7.36 -2.09
N ALA A 280 14.92 6.46 -2.51
CA ALA A 280 14.59 5.05 -2.69
C ALA A 280 15.73 4.18 -2.14
N VAL A 281 15.37 3.14 -1.40
CA VAL A 281 16.33 2.19 -0.82
C VAL A 281 16.40 0.96 -1.71
N PHE A 282 17.62 0.63 -2.16
CA PHE A 282 17.88 -0.52 -3.02
C PHE A 282 18.87 -1.47 -2.36
N THR A 283 18.73 -2.76 -2.65
CA THR A 283 19.71 -3.80 -2.30
C THR A 283 20.19 -4.53 -3.55
N THR A 284 21.25 -5.34 -3.40
CA THR A 284 21.69 -6.25 -4.46
C THR A 284 20.69 -7.39 -4.62
N SER A 285 20.54 -7.89 -5.85
CA SER A 285 19.82 -9.14 -6.12
C SER A 285 20.46 -10.31 -5.39
N ARG A 286 19.64 -11.22 -4.85
CA ARG A 286 20.11 -12.45 -4.19
C ARG A 286 20.40 -13.56 -5.18
#